data_AF-A0A955X281-F1
#
_entry.id   AF-A0A955X281-F1
#
_cell.length_a   1.000
_cell.length_b   1.000
_cell.length_c   1.000
_cell.angle_alpha   90.00
_cell.angle_beta   90.00
_cell.angle_gamma   90.00
#
_symmetry.space_group_name_H-M   'P 1'
#
loop_
_entity.id
_entity.type
_entity.pdbx_description
1 polymer ?
#
loop_
_entity_poly.entity_id
_entity_poly.type
_entity_poly.pdbx_seq_one_letter_code
_entity_poly.pdbx_strand_id
1 'polypeptide(L)'
;MKTLSEVDFWRVIEDVRRSTAKACISNYTARADALRRKLTPMGTSKIHAFWLTYQQLMSRCDTPELRRVVGEVAGMCSDDWFWYFRNWLISMGRSDFDAVCKDPARLSRYASRPDVPDLFFEGFDAAISDAYTAAGGGELT
;
A
#
# COMPACT_ATOMS: atom_id res chain seq x y z
N MET A 1 19.77 3.06 -9.36
CA MET A 1 18.86 2.08 -9.99
C MET A 1 17.61 2.79 -10.49
N LYS A 2 16.94 2.29 -11.54
CA LYS A 2 15.76 2.95 -12.10
C LYS A 2 14.50 2.52 -11.33
N THR A 3 13.65 3.49 -10.98
CA THR A 3 12.31 3.22 -10.44
C THR A 3 11.37 2.75 -11.54
N LEU A 4 10.27 2.12 -11.14
CA LEU A 4 9.13 1.94 -12.01
C LEU A 4 8.46 3.32 -12.21
N SER A 5 7.83 3.55 -13.36
CA SER A 5 7.05 4.78 -13.52
C SER A 5 5.87 4.76 -12.54
N GLU A 6 5.47 5.92 -11.98
CA GLU A 6 4.27 5.98 -11.14
C GLU A 6 3.04 5.47 -11.91
N VAL A 7 2.95 5.71 -13.22
CA VAL A 7 1.85 5.21 -14.05
C VAL A 7 1.77 3.68 -14.02
N ASP A 8 2.90 2.99 -14.18
CA ASP A 8 2.94 1.53 -14.16
C ASP A 8 2.75 0.98 -12.74
N PHE A 9 3.31 1.66 -11.72
CA PHE A 9 3.09 1.31 -10.32
C PHE A 9 1.60 1.34 -9.99
N TRP A 10 0.92 2.45 -10.27
CA TRP A 10 -0.50 2.60 -9.99
C TRP A 10 -1.35 1.62 -10.81
N ARG A 11 -0.95 1.30 -12.04
CA ARG A 11 -1.63 0.25 -12.83
C ARG A 11 -1.59 -1.11 -12.14
N VAL A 12 -0.46 -1.50 -11.52
CA VAL A 12 -0.35 -2.74 -10.74
C VAL A 12 -1.30 -2.71 -9.54
N ILE A 13 -1.30 -1.61 -8.77
CA ILE A 13 -2.19 -1.46 -7.60
C ILE A 13 -3.66 -1.57 -8.01
N GLU A 14 -4.06 -0.90 -9.08
CA GLU A 14 -5.45 -0.92 -9.57
C GLU A 14 -5.87 -2.31 -10.08
N ASP A 15 -4.97 -3.05 -10.74
CA ASP A 15 -5.23 -4.44 -11.13
C ASP A 15 -5.47 -5.33 -9.90
N VAL A 16 -4.63 -5.19 -8.87
CA VAL A 16 -4.73 -5.94 -7.61
C VAL A 16 -6.04 -5.59 -6.89
N ARG A 17 -6.35 -4.30 -6.77
CA ARG A 17 -7.59 -3.78 -6.15
C ARG A 17 -8.83 -4.33 -6.86
N ARG A 18 -8.87 -4.30 -8.21
CA ARG A 18 -9.99 -4.87 -8.98
C ARG A 18 -10.14 -6.38 -8.80
N SER A 19 -9.02 -7.11 -8.79
CA SER A 19 -9.04 -8.57 -8.65
C SER A 19 -9.59 -9.04 -7.30
N THR A 20 -9.57 -8.18 -6.28
CA THR A 20 -9.94 -8.48 -4.89
C THR A 20 -11.22 -7.79 -4.44
N ALA A 21 -11.91 -7.07 -5.34
CA ALA A 21 -13.09 -6.28 -5.00
C ALA A 21 -14.28 -7.08 -4.45
N LYS A 22 -14.34 -8.40 -4.72
CA LYS A 22 -15.40 -9.31 -4.24
C LYS A 22 -14.94 -10.26 -3.14
N ALA A 23 -13.69 -10.15 -2.68
CA ALA A 23 -13.19 -11.00 -1.62
C ALA A 23 -13.88 -10.65 -0.28
N CYS A 24 -14.02 -11.63 0.61
CA CYS A 24 -14.56 -11.40 1.95
C CYS A 24 -13.75 -10.32 2.67
N ILE A 25 -14.43 -9.30 3.19
CA ILE A 25 -13.85 -8.07 3.74
C ILE A 25 -13.57 -8.26 5.24
N SER A 26 -12.84 -9.31 5.62
CA SER A 26 -12.40 -9.47 7.01
C SER A 26 -11.02 -8.85 7.24
N ASN A 27 -10.18 -8.80 6.21
CA ASN A 27 -8.82 -8.26 6.24
C ASN A 27 -8.28 -8.03 4.82
N TYR A 28 -7.02 -7.61 4.72
CA TYR A 28 -6.33 -7.39 3.44
C TYR A 28 -5.52 -8.60 2.92
N THR A 29 -5.66 -9.79 3.50
CA THR A 29 -4.88 -10.99 3.11
C THR A 29 -5.05 -11.35 1.64
N ALA A 30 -6.29 -11.35 1.12
CA ALA A 30 -6.54 -11.64 -0.29
C ALA A 30 -5.86 -10.63 -1.23
N ARG A 31 -5.74 -9.36 -0.80
CA ARG A 31 -5.08 -8.29 -1.54
C ARG A 31 -3.57 -8.44 -1.53
N ALA A 32 -2.98 -8.81 -0.38
CA ALA A 32 -1.55 -9.13 -0.26
C ALA A 32 -1.17 -10.29 -1.18
N ASP A 33 -1.95 -11.37 -1.14
CA ASP A 33 -1.76 -12.54 -2.00
C ASP A 33 -1.88 -12.20 -3.50
N ALA A 34 -2.84 -11.35 -3.87
CA ALA A 34 -2.98 -10.88 -5.24
C ALA A 34 -1.81 -9.99 -5.68
N LEU A 35 -1.30 -9.13 -4.79
CA LEU A 35 -0.10 -8.32 -5.06
C LEU A 35 1.11 -9.22 -5.29
N ARG A 36 1.34 -10.21 -4.42
CA ARG A 36 2.43 -11.18 -4.57
C ARG A 36 2.39 -11.85 -5.94
N ARG A 37 1.23 -12.45 -6.28
CA ARG A 37 1.02 -13.14 -7.57
C ARG A 37 1.20 -12.22 -8.78
N LYS A 38 0.82 -10.95 -8.66
CA LYS A 38 0.96 -9.96 -9.74
C LYS A 38 2.43 -9.58 -9.97
N LEU A 39 3.20 -9.46 -8.89
CA LEU A 39 4.59 -9.01 -8.92
C LEU A 39 5.58 -10.12 -9.30
N THR A 40 5.43 -11.35 -8.77
CA THR A 40 6.36 -12.47 -9.03
C THR A 40 6.74 -12.65 -10.52
N PRO A 41 5.81 -12.70 -11.49
CA PRO A 41 6.17 -12.90 -12.90
C PRO A 41 6.86 -11.69 -13.56
N MET A 42 6.95 -10.53 -12.89
CA MET A 42 7.64 -9.36 -13.42
C MET A 42 9.18 -9.50 -13.35
N GLY A 43 9.69 -10.42 -12.53
CA GLY A 43 11.12 -10.64 -12.30
C GLY A 43 11.75 -9.64 -11.33
N THR A 44 12.87 -10.05 -10.73
CA THR A 44 13.55 -9.31 -9.63
C THR A 44 13.83 -7.85 -9.96
N SER A 45 14.34 -7.53 -11.16
CA SER A 45 14.66 -6.16 -11.55
C SER A 45 13.44 -5.22 -11.54
N LYS A 46 12.27 -5.70 -12.01
CA LYS A 46 11.05 -4.88 -12.03
C LYS A 46 10.40 -4.80 -10.65
N ILE A 47 10.49 -5.86 -9.84
CA ILE A 47 9.99 -5.84 -8.46
C ILE A 47 10.83 -4.85 -7.63
N HIS A 48 12.15 -4.82 -7.81
CA HIS A 48 12.99 -3.82 -7.15
C HIS A 48 12.63 -2.39 -7.63
N ALA A 49 12.42 -2.18 -8.94
CA ALA A 49 11.98 -0.89 -9.45
C ALA A 49 10.61 -0.45 -8.85
N PHE A 50 9.69 -1.41 -8.66
CA PHE A 50 8.42 -1.21 -7.97
C PHE A 50 8.63 -0.83 -6.49
N TRP A 51 9.51 -1.55 -5.78
CA TRP A 51 9.91 -1.26 -4.40
C TRP A 51 10.40 0.17 -4.21
N LEU A 52 11.31 0.64 -5.07
CA LEU A 52 11.83 2.01 -4.97
C LEU A 52 10.73 3.07 -5.19
N THR A 53 9.74 2.76 -6.04
CA THR A 53 8.59 3.66 -6.26
C THR A 53 7.67 3.66 -5.03
N TYR A 54 7.42 2.48 -4.47
CA TYR A 54 6.70 2.34 -3.21
C TYR A 54 7.37 3.15 -2.08
N GLN A 55 8.69 3.05 -1.90
CA GLN A 55 9.45 3.80 -0.89
C GLN A 55 9.33 5.32 -1.09
N GLN A 56 9.34 5.81 -2.35
CA GLN A 56 9.10 7.22 -2.65
C GLN A 56 7.70 7.68 -2.24
N LEU A 57 6.69 6.83 -2.46
CA LEU A 57 5.31 7.12 -2.05
C LEU A 57 5.15 7.10 -0.53
N MET A 58 5.77 6.13 0.16
CA MET A 58 5.80 6.05 1.62
C MET A 58 6.41 7.30 2.26
N SER A 59 7.47 7.85 1.66
CA SER A 59 8.08 9.11 2.08
C SER A 59 7.18 10.31 1.78
N ARG A 60 6.48 10.32 0.63
CA ARG A 60 5.58 11.42 0.24
C ARG A 60 4.40 11.59 1.19
N CYS A 61 3.92 10.52 1.81
CA CYS A 61 2.86 10.55 2.80
C CYS A 61 3.36 10.53 4.26
N ASP A 62 4.67 10.67 4.50
CA ASP A 62 5.24 10.77 5.85
C ASP A 62 5.23 12.22 6.35
N THR A 63 4.05 12.71 6.74
CA THR A 63 3.90 14.09 7.23
C THR A 63 3.40 14.11 8.69
N PRO A 64 3.86 15.07 9.51
CA PRO A 64 3.38 15.21 10.89
C PRO A 64 1.86 15.44 10.97
N GLU A 65 1.30 16.16 10.01
CA GLU A 65 -0.14 16.42 9.94
C GLU A 65 -0.93 15.14 9.67
N LEU A 66 -0.50 14.33 8.68
CA LEU A 66 -1.18 13.08 8.37
C LEU A 66 -1.09 12.12 9.55
N ARG A 67 0.08 12.01 10.19
CA ARG A 67 0.27 11.20 11.41
C ARG A 67 -0.68 11.63 12.54
N ARG A 68 -0.83 12.94 12.79
CA ARG A 68 -1.77 13.46 13.80
C ARG A 68 -3.21 13.02 13.48
N VAL A 69 -3.65 13.20 12.23
CA VAL A 69 -5.03 12.84 11.83
C VAL A 69 -5.28 11.34 11.90
N VAL A 70 -4.29 10.51 11.56
CA VAL A 70 -4.38 9.05 11.76
C VAL A 70 -4.58 8.73 13.25
N GLY A 71 -3.80 9.36 14.13
CA GLY A 71 -3.96 9.18 15.59
C GLY A 71 -5.34 9.62 16.10
N GLU A 72 -5.91 10.70 15.55
CA GLU A 72 -7.26 11.17 15.91
C GLU A 72 -8.36 10.22 15.42
N VAL A 73 -8.23 9.69 14.22
CA VAL A 73 -9.24 8.80 13.62
C VAL A 73 -9.16 7.39 14.20
N ALA A 74 -7.95 6.85 14.40
CA ALA A 74 -7.73 5.48 14.85
C ALA A 74 -7.53 5.34 16.37
N GLY A 75 -7.41 6.46 17.09
CA GLY A 75 -7.17 6.49 18.54
C GLY A 75 -5.73 6.16 18.97
N MET A 76 -4.86 5.72 18.06
CA MET A 76 -3.42 5.51 18.28
C MET A 76 -2.64 5.64 16.98
N CYS A 77 -1.34 5.97 17.07
CA CYS A 77 -0.46 6.04 15.90
C CYS A 77 1.02 5.94 16.31
N SER A 78 1.50 4.72 16.61
CA SER A 78 2.96 4.47 16.70
C SER A 78 3.61 4.54 15.32
N ASP A 79 4.94 4.39 15.26
CA ASP A 79 5.66 4.33 13.98
C ASP A 79 5.19 3.14 13.11
N ASP A 80 4.99 1.96 13.70
CA ASP A 80 4.49 0.78 13.00
C ASP A 80 3.06 0.98 12.50
N TRP A 81 2.16 1.50 13.35
CA TRP A 81 0.79 1.80 12.93
C TRP A 81 0.76 2.83 11.80
N PHE A 82 1.64 3.83 11.84
CA PHE A 82 1.75 4.80 10.76
C PHE A 82 2.34 4.20 9.47
N TRP A 83 3.24 3.23 9.58
CA TRP A 83 3.72 2.44 8.44
C TRP A 83 2.58 1.64 7.80
N TYR A 84 1.82 0.88 8.60
CA TYR A 84 0.69 0.08 8.12
C TYR A 84 -0.44 0.94 7.54
N PHE A 85 -0.63 2.14 8.06
CA PHE A 85 -1.57 3.10 7.49
C PHE A 85 -1.13 3.55 6.09
N ARG A 86 0.15 3.85 5.89
CA ARG A 86 0.66 4.29 4.59
C ARG A 86 0.63 3.15 3.56
N ASN A 87 0.92 1.91 3.99
CA ASN A 87 0.66 0.70 3.21
C ASN A 87 -0.80 0.61 2.75
N TRP A 88 -1.73 0.78 3.68
CA TRP A 88 -3.15 0.80 3.37
C TRP A 88 -3.48 1.88 2.35
N LEU A 89 -3.02 3.11 2.58
CA LEU A 89 -3.32 4.26 1.73
C LEU A 89 -2.81 4.07 0.30
N ILE A 90 -1.61 3.51 0.13
CA ILE A 90 -1.08 3.15 -1.19
C ILE A 90 -1.94 2.05 -1.83
N SER A 91 -2.37 1.05 -1.06
CA SER A 91 -3.23 -0.04 -1.57
C SER A 91 -4.61 0.43 -2.04
N MET A 92 -5.07 1.60 -1.56
CA MET A 92 -6.29 2.26 -2.03
C MET A 92 -6.10 2.89 -3.43
N GLY A 93 -4.89 2.93 -3.97
CA GLY A 93 -4.66 3.43 -5.32
C GLY A 93 -4.58 4.96 -5.38
N ARG A 94 -4.25 5.45 -6.59
CA ARG A 94 -3.71 6.80 -6.78
C ARG A 94 -4.66 7.91 -6.31
N SER A 95 -5.93 7.83 -6.68
CA SER A 95 -6.90 8.90 -6.40
C SER A 95 -7.09 9.10 -4.90
N ASP A 96 -7.22 8.00 -4.16
CA ASP A 96 -7.44 8.02 -2.72
C ASP A 96 -6.15 8.46 -1.99
N PHE A 97 -4.99 7.94 -2.44
CA PHE A 97 -3.67 8.35 -1.98
C PHE A 97 -3.43 9.86 -2.14
N ASP A 98 -3.58 10.39 -3.35
CA ASP A 98 -3.30 11.80 -3.65
C ASP A 98 -4.27 12.72 -2.90
N ALA A 99 -5.54 12.30 -2.73
CA ALA A 99 -6.54 13.07 -1.99
C ALA A 99 -6.20 13.18 -0.50
N VAL A 100 -5.82 12.08 0.15
CA VAL A 100 -5.50 12.09 1.59
C VAL A 100 -4.15 12.75 1.85
N CYS A 101 -3.15 12.58 0.99
CA CYS A 101 -1.87 13.27 1.13
C CYS A 101 -2.02 14.79 1.02
N LYS A 102 -2.93 15.26 0.16
CA LYS A 102 -3.21 16.69 -0.01
C LYS A 102 -4.07 17.26 1.12
N ASP A 103 -4.97 16.46 1.68
CA ASP A 103 -5.97 16.89 2.66
C ASP A 103 -6.23 15.73 3.64
N PRO A 104 -5.42 15.62 4.72
CA PRO A 104 -5.52 14.52 5.68
C PRO A 104 -6.90 14.37 6.31
N ALA A 105 -7.68 15.45 6.44
CA ALA A 105 -9.03 15.41 7.00
C ALA A 105 -9.98 14.48 6.22
N ARG A 106 -9.68 14.19 4.95
CA ARG A 106 -10.42 13.22 4.13
C ARG A 106 -10.35 11.80 4.65
N LEU A 107 -9.38 11.47 5.50
CA LEU A 107 -9.26 10.16 6.12
C LEU A 107 -10.56 9.73 6.83
N SER A 108 -11.26 10.68 7.47
CA SER A 108 -12.54 10.45 8.15
C SER A 108 -13.61 9.78 7.26
N ARG A 109 -13.53 9.95 5.94
CA ARG A 109 -14.47 9.37 4.96
C ARG A 109 -14.32 7.86 4.81
N TYR A 110 -13.19 7.28 5.24
CA TYR A 110 -12.91 5.85 5.10
C TYR A 110 -13.21 5.06 6.37
N ALA A 111 -13.07 5.68 7.54
CA ALA A 111 -13.25 5.01 8.84
C ALA A 111 -14.64 4.39 9.03
N SER A 112 -15.66 4.90 8.33
CA SER A 112 -17.05 4.41 8.42
C SER A 112 -17.52 3.64 7.19
N ARG A 113 -16.63 3.32 6.25
CA ARG A 113 -17.00 2.66 5.00
C ARG A 113 -17.10 1.14 5.16
N PRO A 114 -18.24 0.51 4.82
CA PRO A 114 -18.38 -0.95 4.89
C PRO A 114 -17.41 -1.73 4.00
N ASP A 115 -16.88 -1.08 2.95
CA ASP A 115 -15.91 -1.67 2.03
C ASP A 115 -14.44 -1.48 2.45
N VAL A 116 -14.21 -0.88 3.62
CA VAL A 116 -12.89 -0.68 4.23
C VAL A 116 -12.84 -1.48 5.53
N PRO A 117 -12.23 -2.69 5.55
CA PRO A 117 -12.20 -3.53 6.75
C PRO A 117 -11.36 -2.92 7.88
N ASP A 118 -10.31 -2.18 7.50
CA ASP A 118 -9.34 -1.56 8.42
C ASP A 118 -8.64 -0.39 7.70
N LEU A 119 -8.12 0.58 8.45
CA LEU A 119 -7.21 1.63 7.95
C LEU A 119 -5.74 1.20 7.94
N PHE A 120 -5.45 -0.02 8.41
CA PHE A 120 -4.10 -0.53 8.53
C PHE A 120 -3.90 -1.78 7.69
N PHE A 121 -2.79 -1.82 6.95
CA PHE A 121 -2.42 -2.95 6.11
C PHE A 121 -0.98 -3.38 6.39
N GLU A 122 -0.82 -4.27 7.37
CA GLU A 122 0.47 -4.84 7.76
C GLU A 122 1.14 -5.62 6.62
N GLY A 123 0.40 -6.49 5.91
CA GLY A 123 0.99 -7.42 4.93
C GLY A 123 1.32 -6.87 3.54
N PHE A 124 1.28 -5.55 3.32
CA PHE A 124 1.45 -4.98 1.98
C PHE A 124 2.90 -5.07 1.48
N ASP A 125 3.85 -4.58 2.27
CA ASP A 125 5.28 -4.60 2.00
C ASP A 125 5.86 -6.01 2.10
N ALA A 126 5.38 -6.82 3.05
CA ALA A 126 5.69 -8.25 3.10
C ALA A 126 5.36 -8.95 1.77
N ALA A 127 4.21 -8.67 1.15
CA ALA A 127 3.85 -9.24 -0.15
C ALA A 127 4.80 -8.82 -1.30
N ILE A 128 5.42 -7.64 -1.22
CA ILE A 128 6.44 -7.21 -2.18
C ILE A 128 7.73 -8.00 -1.97
N SER A 129 8.18 -8.13 -0.71
CA SER A 129 9.36 -8.91 -0.34
C SER A 129 9.22 -10.40 -0.71
N ASP A 130 8.06 -10.99 -0.43
CA ASP A 130 7.73 -12.36 -0.81
C ASP A 130 7.75 -12.56 -2.32
N ALA A 131 7.23 -11.58 -3.08
CA ALA A 131 7.25 -11.64 -4.53
C ALA A 131 8.67 -11.58 -5.09
N TYR A 132 9.54 -10.75 -4.50
CA TYR A 132 10.95 -10.64 -4.86
C TYR A 132 11.69 -11.95 -4.61
N THR A 133 11.51 -12.53 -3.44
CA THR A 133 12.08 -13.83 -3.06
C THR A 133 11.59 -14.94 -4.01
N ALA A 134 10.28 -15.00 -4.27
CA ALA A 134 9.69 -15.98 -5.19
C ALA A 134 10.18 -15.83 -6.64
N ALA A 135 10.59 -14.62 -7.04
CA ALA A 135 11.20 -14.36 -8.35
C ALA A 135 12.69 -14.72 -8.43
N GLY A 136 13.26 -15.30 -7.36
CA GLY A 136 14.68 -15.67 -7.26
C GLY A 136 15.58 -14.58 -6.68
N GLY A 137 14.99 -13.55 -6.06
CA GLY A 137 15.72 -12.55 -5.29
C GLY A 137 16.15 -13.07 -3.92
N GLY A 138 17.15 -12.41 -3.32
CA GLY A 138 17.47 -12.57 -1.90
C GLY A 138 16.69 -11.59 -1.04
N GLU A 139 17.39 -10.84 -0.19
CA GLU A 139 16.79 -9.76 0.59
C GLU A 139 16.49 -8.53 -0.29
N LEU A 140 15.28 -7.98 -0.14
CA LEU A 140 14.88 -6.75 -0.80
C LEU A 140 15.29 -5.56 0.07
N THR A 141 16.18 -4.72 -0.44
CA THR A 141 16.68 -3.50 0.23
C THR A 141 16.39 -2.28 -0.61
#